data_AF-A0A520K5R8-F1
#
_entry.id   AF-A0A520K5R8-F1
#
_cell.length_a   1.000
_cell.length_b   1.000
_cell.length_c   1.000
_cell.angle_alpha   90.00
_cell.angle_beta   90.00
_cell.angle_gamma   90.00
#
_symmetry.space_group_name_H-M   'P 1'
#
loop_
_entity.id
_entity.type
_entity.pdbx_description
1 polymer ?
#
loop_
_entity_poly.entity_id
_entity_poly.type
_entity_poly.pdbx_seq_one_letter_code
_entity_poly.pdbx_strand_id
1 'polypeptide(L)'
;MVENFLALHLTSNCQLSCRHCYCQNYSPTSTEMPLEIIKSLCEDFLNTELPLKEYSIILSGGEPLLYSKFEQLCDLIREYQDHLILSTNGLLIPKYIDVFEKNDGIQVSIDGDRETHDRIRGRGSYDKAIAALGVLKRIWD
;
A
#
# COMPACT_ATOMS: atom_id res chain seq x y z
N MET A 1 -12.50 3.69 19.64
CA MET A 1 -11.31 4.58 19.60
C MET A 1 -11.21 5.06 18.16
N VAL A 2 -11.07 6.37 17.96
CA VAL A 2 -10.84 6.91 16.61
C VAL A 2 -9.33 6.84 16.41
N GLU A 3 -8.89 5.96 15.52
CA GLU A 3 -7.50 5.87 15.10
C GLU A 3 -7.27 6.96 14.05
N ASN A 4 -6.24 7.80 14.23
CA ASN A 4 -5.88 8.80 13.24
C ASN A 4 -5.02 8.12 12.16
N PHE A 5 -5.22 8.45 10.89
CA PHE A 5 -4.40 7.86 9.85
C PHE A 5 -4.05 8.86 8.76
N LEU A 6 -2.87 8.68 8.16
CA LEU A 6 -2.40 9.35 6.97
C LEU A 6 -2.35 8.32 5.83
N ALA A 7 -3.25 8.43 4.85
CA ALA A 7 -3.24 7.56 3.67
C ALA A 7 -2.53 8.26 2.51
N LEU A 8 -1.42 7.70 2.07
CA LEU A 8 -0.57 8.24 1.02
C LEU A 8 -0.84 7.52 -0.30
N HIS A 9 -1.30 8.27 -1.30
CA HIS A 9 -1.39 7.79 -2.69
C HIS A 9 -0.04 8.00 -3.37
N LEU A 10 0.82 6.99 -3.31
CA LEU A 10 2.24 7.11 -3.71
C LEU A 10 2.44 7.25 -5.22
N THR A 11 1.68 6.48 -5.99
CA THR A 11 1.77 6.43 -7.45
C THR A 11 0.40 6.17 -8.06
N SER A 12 0.16 6.68 -9.27
CA SER A 12 -0.98 6.28 -10.10
C SER A 12 -0.72 5.03 -10.94
N ASN A 13 0.53 4.54 -10.99
CA ASN A 13 0.89 3.35 -11.75
C ASN A 13 0.30 2.10 -11.11
N CYS A 14 -0.27 1.21 -11.93
CA CYS A 14 -0.75 -0.10 -11.52
C CYS A 14 -0.65 -1.07 -12.69
N GLN A 15 -0.20 -2.30 -12.45
CA GLN A 15 -0.18 -3.36 -13.47
C GLN A 15 -1.56 -3.97 -13.76
N LEU A 16 -2.61 -3.53 -13.04
CA LEU A 16 -3.99 -3.97 -13.23
C LEU A 16 -4.86 -2.80 -13.68
N SER A 17 -5.92 -3.13 -14.41
CA SER A 17 -6.95 -2.18 -14.86
C SER A 17 -8.33 -2.53 -14.27
N CYS A 18 -8.42 -2.58 -12.93
CA CYS A 18 -9.64 -2.98 -12.23
C CYS A 18 -10.87 -2.13 -12.60
N ARG A 19 -12.01 -2.78 -12.84
CA ARG A 19 -13.24 -2.12 -13.36
C ARG A 19 -13.85 -1.05 -12.43
N HIS A 20 -13.62 -1.15 -11.13
CA HIS A 20 -14.14 -0.21 -10.12
C HIS A 20 -13.10 0.83 -9.68
N CYS A 21 -11.90 0.81 -10.25
CA CYS A 21 -10.76 1.58 -9.75
C CYS A 21 -11.01 3.08 -9.90
N TYR A 22 -11.03 3.79 -8.77
CA TYR A 22 -11.11 5.26 -8.80
C TYR A 22 -9.83 5.90 -9.36
N CYS A 23 -8.66 5.24 -9.19
CA CYS A 23 -7.36 5.75 -9.66
C CYS A 23 -7.28 5.84 -11.20
N GLN A 24 -8.02 5.01 -11.94
CA GLN A 24 -7.97 5.02 -13.41
C GLN A 24 -8.66 6.23 -14.04
N ASN A 25 -9.61 6.84 -13.34
CA ASN A 25 -10.29 8.04 -13.82
C ASN A 25 -9.50 9.33 -13.51
N TYR A 26 -8.34 9.18 -12.88
CA TYR A 26 -7.46 10.29 -12.56
C TYR A 26 -6.35 10.38 -13.61
N SER A 27 -6.22 11.54 -14.24
CA SER A 27 -5.11 11.88 -15.15
C SER A 27 -4.17 12.85 -14.42
N PRO A 28 -3.29 12.37 -13.53
CA PRO A 28 -2.46 13.26 -12.75
C PRO A 28 -1.37 13.90 -13.60
N THR A 29 -0.91 15.08 -13.17
CA THR A 29 0.24 15.78 -13.78
C THR A 29 1.58 15.10 -13.49
N SER A 30 1.64 14.26 -12.45
CA SER A 30 2.76 13.39 -12.10
C SER A 30 2.26 12.00 -11.76
N THR A 31 3.01 10.96 -12.12
CA THR A 31 2.66 9.57 -11.81
C THR A 31 3.10 9.12 -10.42
N GLU A 32 3.98 9.87 -9.76
CA GLU A 32 4.53 9.55 -8.44
C GLU A 32 4.60 10.79 -7.55
N MET A 33 4.36 10.60 -6.25
CA MET A 33 4.56 11.62 -5.22
C MET A 33 6.07 11.70 -4.87
N PRO A 34 6.71 12.88 -4.91
CA PRO A 34 8.11 13.01 -4.50
C PRO A 34 8.32 12.63 -3.03
N LEU A 35 9.46 12.02 -2.72
CA LEU A 35 9.79 11.54 -1.37
C LEU A 35 9.85 12.69 -0.36
N GLU A 36 10.30 13.87 -0.81
CA GLU A 36 10.39 15.09 -0.02
C GLU A 36 9.00 15.60 0.40
N ILE A 37 8.00 15.43 -0.46
CA ILE A 37 6.60 15.76 -0.15
C ILE A 37 6.04 14.78 0.87
N ILE A 38 6.31 13.48 0.71
CA ILE A 38 5.89 12.46 1.69
C ILE A 38 6.46 12.77 3.07
N LYS A 39 7.75 13.12 3.14
CA LYS A 39 8.40 13.53 4.38
C LYS A 39 7.70 14.71 5.04
N SER A 40 7.49 15.79 4.28
CA SER A 40 6.79 16.99 4.76
C SER A 40 5.38 16.66 5.28
N LEU A 41 4.65 15.80 4.58
CA LEU A 41 3.30 15.38 5.00
C LEU A 41 3.31 14.59 6.31
N CYS A 42 4.31 13.73 6.52
CA CYS A 42 4.46 13.00 7.78
C CYS A 42 4.76 13.97 8.92
N GLU A 43 5.69 14.92 8.72
CA GLU A 43 6.01 15.94 9.72
C GLU A 43 4.80 16.83 10.04
N ASP A 44 4.06 17.29 9.04
CA ASP A 44 2.84 18.09 9.22
C ASP A 44 1.75 17.31 9.98
N PHE A 45 1.55 16.03 9.61
CA PHE A 45 0.57 15.17 10.28
C PHE A 45 0.90 14.97 11.76
N LEU A 46 2.17 14.79 12.11
CA LEU A 46 2.60 14.58 13.49
C LEU A 46 2.61 15.86 14.33
N ASN A 47 2.75 17.03 13.70
CA ASN A 47 2.76 18.33 14.39
C ASN A 47 1.36 18.89 14.68
N THR A 48 0.30 18.09 14.58
CA THR A 48 -1.07 18.54 14.88
C THR A 48 -1.31 18.66 16.39
N GLU A 49 -2.12 19.64 16.81
CA GLU A 49 -2.49 19.84 18.23
C GLU A 49 -3.45 18.75 18.78
N LEU A 50 -3.79 17.74 17.97
CA LEU A 50 -4.66 16.65 18.36
C LEU A 50 -3.88 15.57 19.10
N PRO A 51 -4.49 14.89 20.09
CA PRO A 51 -3.85 13.76 20.74
C PRO A 51 -3.75 12.57 19.77
N LEU A 52 -2.64 12.51 19.02
CA LEU A 52 -2.25 11.37 18.19
C LEU A 52 -1.63 10.26 19.06
N LYS A 53 -2.38 9.76 20.05
CA LYS A 53 -1.89 8.66 20.91
C LYS A 53 -1.54 7.40 20.13
N GLU A 54 -2.32 7.13 19.09
CA GLU A 54 -2.15 6.02 18.15
C GLU A 54 -2.49 6.57 16.77
N TYR A 55 -1.62 6.32 15.80
CA TYR A 55 -1.84 6.65 14.41
C TYR A 55 -1.28 5.58 13.49
N SER A 56 -1.66 5.68 12.21
CA SER A 56 -1.25 4.76 11.16
C SER A 56 -0.89 5.50 9.87
N ILE A 57 0.23 5.13 9.25
CA ILE A 57 0.57 5.59 7.90
C ILE A 57 0.27 4.45 6.91
N ILE A 58 -0.66 4.72 5.99
CA ILE A 58 -1.14 3.75 5.01
C ILE A 58 -0.54 4.07 3.63
N LEU A 59 0.23 3.14 3.11
CA LEU A 59 0.80 3.18 1.76
C LEU A 59 -0.23 2.62 0.77
N SER A 60 -0.67 3.47 -0.16
CA SER A 60 -1.73 3.14 -1.12
C SER A 60 -1.50 3.81 -2.48
N GLY A 61 -2.47 3.68 -3.38
CA GLY A 61 -2.53 4.39 -4.65
C GLY A 61 -3.01 3.53 -5.81
N GLY A 62 -2.24 3.50 -6.89
CA GLY A 62 -2.36 2.49 -7.94
C GLY A 62 -1.92 1.13 -7.39
N GLU A 63 -0.65 0.79 -7.55
CA GLU A 63 0.02 -0.27 -6.81
C GLU A 63 1.25 0.32 -6.11
N PRO A 64 1.25 0.45 -4.77
CA PRO A 64 2.37 1.03 -4.02
C PRO A 64 3.72 0.37 -4.30
N LEU A 65 3.72 -0.95 -4.55
CA LEU A 65 4.94 -1.71 -4.84
C LEU A 65 5.56 -1.39 -6.21
N LEU A 66 4.91 -0.56 -7.04
CA LEU A 66 5.49 0.03 -8.25
C LEU A 66 6.16 1.38 -8.02
N TYR A 67 6.04 1.98 -6.83
CA TYR A 67 6.70 3.25 -6.53
C TYR A 67 8.22 3.10 -6.67
N SER A 68 8.83 3.96 -7.48
CA SER A 68 10.23 3.82 -7.91
C SER A 68 11.24 3.74 -6.76
N LYS A 69 10.91 4.33 -5.60
CA LYS A 69 11.74 4.37 -4.40
C LYS A 69 11.10 3.63 -3.22
N PHE A 70 10.34 2.56 -3.46
CA PHE A 70 9.55 1.88 -2.42
C PHE A 70 10.36 1.48 -1.18
N GLU A 71 11.53 0.88 -1.33
CA GLU A 71 12.39 0.50 -0.20
C GLU A 71 12.86 1.70 0.62
N GLN A 72 13.34 2.77 -0.05
CA GLN A 72 13.74 4.02 0.61
C GLN A 72 12.57 4.70 1.32
N LEU A 73 11.36 4.57 0.77
CA LEU A 73 10.15 5.06 1.40
C LEU A 73 9.83 4.27 2.67
N CYS A 74 9.96 2.94 2.66
CA CYS A 74 9.79 2.12 3.86
C CYS A 74 10.72 2.57 4.97
N ASP A 75 12.00 2.79 4.67
CA ASP A 75 12.98 3.30 5.63
C ASP A 75 12.57 4.67 6.19
N LEU A 76 12.11 5.58 5.32
CA LEU A 76 11.63 6.91 5.73
C LEU A 76 10.43 6.82 6.66
N ILE A 77 9.42 5.99 6.35
CA ILE A 77 8.24 5.86 7.21
C ILE A 77 8.61 5.27 8.57
N ARG A 78 9.59 4.36 8.61
CA ARG A 78 10.11 3.80 9.87
C ARG A 78 10.80 4.81 10.78
N GLU A 79 11.20 5.99 10.28
CA GLU A 79 11.65 7.10 11.13
C GLU A 79 10.49 7.70 11.96
N TYR A 80 9.25 7.49 11.51
CA TYR A 80 8.04 8.08 12.12
C TYR A 80 7.13 7.04 12.77
N GLN A 81 7.21 5.76 12.39
CA GLN A 81 6.36 4.71 12.93
C GLN A 81 7.02 3.34 12.84
N ASP A 82 6.94 2.55 13.91
CA ASP A 82 7.60 1.23 13.96
C ASP A 82 7.03 0.21 12.97
N HIS A 83 5.86 0.47 12.36
CA HIS A 83 5.19 -0.44 11.44
C HIS A 83 4.63 0.27 10.21
N LEU A 84 4.57 -0.45 9.10
CA LEU A 84 3.96 -0.06 7.83
C LEU A 84 2.57 -0.64 7.69
N ILE A 85 1.63 0.13 7.14
CA ILE A 85 0.37 -0.41 6.62
C ILE A 85 0.38 -0.29 5.10
N LEU A 86 0.24 -1.41 4.38
CA LEU A 86 0.26 -1.47 2.93
C LEU A 86 -1.08 -1.96 2.39
N SER A 87 -1.69 -1.20 1.47
CA SER A 87 -2.81 -1.69 0.65
C SER A 87 -2.32 -2.03 -0.75
N THR A 88 -2.40 -3.30 -1.13
CA THR A 88 -1.80 -3.82 -2.38
C THR A 88 -2.75 -4.80 -3.08
N ASN A 89 -2.59 -4.97 -4.40
CA ASN A 89 -3.22 -6.06 -5.13
C ASN A 89 -2.50 -7.40 -4.97
N GLY A 90 -1.35 -7.42 -4.28
CA GLY A 90 -0.62 -8.62 -3.88
C GLY A 90 0.33 -9.20 -4.94
N LEU A 91 0.20 -8.84 -6.23
CA LEU A 91 0.94 -9.48 -7.31
C LEU A 91 2.47 -9.32 -7.20
N LEU A 92 2.93 -8.24 -6.57
CA LEU A 92 4.36 -7.91 -6.45
C LEU A 92 4.96 -8.31 -5.10
N ILE A 93 4.14 -8.78 -4.14
CA ILE A 93 4.61 -9.15 -2.80
C ILE A 93 5.81 -10.12 -2.83
N PRO A 94 5.85 -11.18 -3.67
CA PRO A 94 6.99 -12.10 -3.67
C PRO A 94 8.34 -11.43 -3.95
N LYS A 95 8.37 -10.27 -4.63
CA LYS A 95 9.60 -9.52 -4.93
C LYS A 95 10.06 -8.66 -3.75
N TYR A 96 9.13 -8.24 -2.89
CA TYR A 96 9.38 -7.27 -1.80
C TYR A 96 9.27 -7.90 -0.41
N ILE A 97 9.24 -9.23 -0.33
CA ILE A 97 8.98 -9.93 0.93
C ILE A 97 9.99 -9.57 2.03
N ASP A 98 11.26 -9.37 1.65
CA ASP A 98 12.36 -9.07 2.57
C ASP A 98 12.30 -7.64 3.13
N VAL A 99 11.41 -6.79 2.59
CA VAL A 99 11.19 -5.42 3.08
C VAL A 99 10.26 -5.40 4.29
N PHE A 100 9.39 -6.40 4.44
CA PHE A 100 8.32 -6.40 5.43
C PHE A 100 8.74 -7.06 6.75
N GLU A 101 8.26 -6.48 7.85
CA GLU A 101 8.52 -6.92 9.23
C GLU A 101 7.27 -7.53 9.89
N LYS A 102 7.45 -8.24 11.01
CA LYS A 102 6.35 -8.98 11.69
C LYS A 102 5.22 -8.08 12.19
N ASN A 103 5.53 -6.83 12.52
CA ASN A 103 4.57 -5.84 13.00
C ASN A 103 3.89 -5.06 11.86
N ASP A 104 4.31 -5.24 10.60
CA ASP A 104 3.66 -4.60 9.45
C ASP A 104 2.26 -5.17 9.19
N GLY A 105 1.35 -4.32 8.72
CA GLY A 105 0.00 -4.68 8.31
C GLY A 105 -0.14 -4.67 6.79
N ILE A 106 -0.23 -5.85 6.16
CA ILE A 106 -0.38 -5.97 4.70
C ILE A 106 -1.80 -6.37 4.33
N GLN A 107 -2.52 -5.47 3.67
CA GLN A 107 -3.86 -5.70 3.13
C GLN A 107 -3.78 -6.08 1.65
N VAL A 108 -4.07 -7.34 1.35
CA VAL A 108 -4.23 -7.84 -0.03
C VAL A 108 -5.68 -7.72 -0.46
N SER A 109 -5.93 -7.02 -1.56
CA SER A 109 -7.27 -6.81 -2.08
C SER A 109 -7.87 -8.08 -2.70
N ILE A 110 -9.06 -8.51 -2.26
CA ILE A 110 -9.82 -9.64 -2.83
C ILE A 110 -11.30 -9.26 -3.01
N ASP A 111 -11.79 -9.24 -4.26
CA ASP A 111 -13.20 -8.88 -4.57
C ASP A 111 -14.09 -10.12 -4.81
N GLY A 112 -14.27 -10.95 -3.80
CA GLY A 112 -15.17 -12.12 -3.85
C GLY A 112 -14.46 -13.41 -4.28
N ASP A 113 -15.21 -14.30 -4.94
CA ASP A 113 -14.68 -15.56 -5.45
C ASP A 113 -13.74 -15.36 -6.65
N ARG A 114 -13.08 -16.44 -7.08
CA ARG A 114 -12.13 -16.43 -8.19
C ARG A 114 -12.69 -15.80 -9.46
N GLU A 115 -13.90 -16.21 -9.86
CA GLU A 115 -14.52 -15.72 -11.09
C GLU A 115 -14.84 -14.23 -10.99
N THR A 116 -15.43 -13.81 -9.88
CA THR A 116 -15.81 -12.41 -9.64
C THR A 116 -14.57 -11.52 -9.56
N HIS A 117 -13.56 -11.95 -8.80
CA HIS A 117 -12.30 -11.24 -8.66
C HIS A 117 -11.61 -11.06 -10.01
N ASP A 118 -11.44 -12.14 -10.78
CA ASP A 118 -10.78 -12.08 -12.10
C ASP A 118 -11.57 -11.23 -13.09
N ARG A 119 -12.91 -11.27 -13.05
CA ARG A 119 -13.77 -10.41 -13.88
C ARG A 119 -13.56 -8.93 -13.57
N ILE A 120 -13.33 -8.58 -12.31
CA ILE A 120 -13.14 -7.21 -11.85
C ILE A 120 -11.72 -6.72 -12.06
N ARG A 121 -10.71 -7.51 -11.63
CA ARG A 121 -9.31 -7.09 -11.50
C ARG A 121 -8.39 -7.59 -12.62
N GLY A 122 -8.86 -8.53 -13.43
CA GLY A 122 -8.12 -9.13 -14.54
C GLY A 122 -7.89 -10.61 -14.35
N ARG A 123 -7.88 -11.36 -15.46
CA ARG A 123 -7.77 -12.84 -15.43
C ARG A 123 -6.49 -13.30 -14.73
N GLY A 124 -6.62 -14.29 -13.84
CA GLY A 124 -5.52 -14.87 -13.06
C GLY A 124 -5.01 -13.99 -11.93
N SER A 125 -5.66 -12.88 -11.61
CA SER A 125 -5.27 -12.02 -10.49
C SER A 125 -5.62 -12.65 -9.14
N TYR A 126 -6.70 -13.42 -9.06
CA TYR A 126 -7.09 -14.11 -7.84
C TYR A 126 -6.01 -15.08 -7.35
N ASP A 127 -5.51 -15.96 -8.23
CA ASP A 127 -4.45 -16.92 -7.85
C ASP A 127 -3.18 -16.24 -7.37
N LYS A 128 -2.79 -15.14 -8.03
CA LYS A 128 -1.60 -14.39 -7.65
C LYS A 128 -1.78 -13.75 -6.27
N ALA A 129 -2.97 -13.19 -5.99
CA ALA A 129 -3.28 -12.62 -4.70
C ALA A 129 -3.31 -13.69 -3.58
N ILE A 130 -3.89 -14.87 -3.84
CA ILE A 130 -3.86 -15.99 -2.89
C ILE A 130 -2.42 -16.50 -2.66
N ALA A 131 -1.62 -16.61 -3.73
CA ALA A 131 -0.22 -16.99 -3.62
C ALA A 131 0.57 -15.98 -2.77
N ALA A 132 0.31 -14.68 -2.93
CA ALA A 132 0.91 -13.62 -2.13
C ALA A 132 0.60 -13.78 -0.63
N LEU A 133 -0.66 -14.06 -0.27
CA LEU A 133 -1.03 -14.38 1.12
C LEU A 133 -0.27 -15.60 1.65
N GLY A 134 -0.05 -16.63 0.81
CA GLY A 134 0.76 -17.79 1.16
C GLY A 134 2.24 -17.46 1.41
N VAL A 135 2.81 -16.51 0.66
CA VAL A 135 4.18 -16.04 0.88
C VAL A 135 4.28 -15.23 2.18
N LEU A 136 3.31 -14.34 2.42
CA LEU A 136 3.30 -13.50 3.62
C LEU A 136 3.22 -14.29 4.92
N LYS A 137 2.60 -15.48 4.93
CA LYS A 137 2.61 -16.37 6.11
C LYS A 137 4.00 -16.63 6.66
N ARG A 138 5.04 -16.63 5.81
CA ARG A 138 6.44 -16.82 6.23
C ARG A 138 6.96 -15.73 7.17
N ILE A 139 6.32 -14.56 7.21
CA ILE A 139 6.65 -13.47 8.13
C ILE A 139 5.96 -13.69 9.48
N TRP A 140 4.69 -14.11 9.48
CA TRP A 140 3.86 -14.19 10.70
C TRP A 140 3.79 -15.58 11.34
N ASP A 141 4.26 -16.63 10.66
CA ASP A 141 4.59 -17.92 11.27
C ASP A 141 5.84 -17.78 12.18
#